data_AF-A0A3R7ZHG2-F1
#
_entry.id   AF-A0A3R7ZHG2-F1
#
_cell.length_a   1.000
_cell.length_b   1.000
_cell.length_c   1.000
_cell.angle_alpha   90.00
_cell.angle_beta   90.00
_cell.angle_gamma   90.00
#
_symmetry.space_group_name_H-M   'P 1'
#
loop_
_entity.id
_entity.type
_entity.pdbx_description
1 polymer ?
#
loop_
_entity_poly.entity_id
_entity_poly.type
_entity_poly.pdbx_seq_one_letter_code
_entity_poly.pdbx_strand_id
1 'polypeptide(L)'
;MNIHRNIERVVKGCESAQFSKSLSWRDARGREQQCWSVEAKRGKKEDAKLHSFALQVTSVNVRNILVDCLGLLVELMQGDADGNYPRGARVRIAKHYASTGEILAMADVQSVMSRQGSDMSDITSDGEESVMPDDSDDSGDDDA
;
A
#
# COMPACT_ATOMS: atom_id res chain seq x y z
N MET A 1 3.81 16.55 12.60
CA MET A 1 2.90 16.87 11.48
C MET A 1 2.97 15.71 10.48
N ASN A 2 2.00 14.80 10.49
CA ASN A 2 2.00 13.65 9.57
C ASN A 2 1.40 14.07 8.23
N ILE A 3 2.27 14.29 7.23
CA ILE A 3 1.84 14.58 5.86
C ILE A 3 1.38 13.26 5.24
N HIS A 4 0.07 13.01 5.23
CA HIS A 4 -0.50 12.02 4.33
C HIS A 4 -0.40 12.57 2.91
N ARG A 5 0.53 12.02 2.12
CA ARG A 5 0.54 12.21 0.67
C ARG A 5 -0.19 11.00 0.08
N ASN A 6 -1.45 11.20 -0.25
CA ASN A 6 -2.20 10.21 -1.02
C ASN A 6 -2.02 10.59 -2.48
N ILE A 7 -1.43 9.67 -3.25
CA ILE A 7 -1.45 9.78 -4.71
C ILE A 7 -2.91 9.58 -5.12
N GLU A 8 -3.44 10.56 -5.85
CA GLU A 8 -4.84 10.55 -6.28
C GLU A 8 -4.95 9.94 -7.66
N ARG A 9 -4.07 10.35 -8.58
CA ARG A 9 -4.07 9.88 -9.96
C ARG A 9 -2.72 10.06 -10.64
N VAL A 10 -2.59 9.37 -11.77
CA VAL A 10 -1.47 9.46 -12.70
C VAL A 10 -2.01 9.93 -14.05
N VAL A 11 -1.36 10.90 -14.68
CA VAL A 11 -1.87 11.60 -15.87
C VAL A 11 -0.85 11.53 -17.00
N LYS A 12 -1.28 11.14 -18.21
CA LYS A 12 -0.45 11.11 -19.43
C LYS A 12 -0.26 12.53 -19.98
N GLY A 13 0.86 12.79 -20.65
CA GLY A 13 1.10 14.04 -21.36
C GLY A 13 1.66 15.16 -20.46
N CYS A 14 1.43 16.39 -20.89
CA CYS A 14 2.07 17.60 -20.35
C CYS A 14 1.11 18.51 -19.55
N GLU A 15 0.00 17.97 -19.05
CA GLU A 15 -1.05 18.76 -18.38
C GLU A 15 -0.59 19.35 -17.03
N SER A 16 0.42 18.77 -16.40
CA SER A 16 0.99 19.33 -15.16
C SER A 16 1.58 20.72 -15.39
N ALA A 17 1.25 21.64 -14.48
CA ALA A 17 1.81 23.00 -14.47
C ALA A 17 3.34 23.05 -14.35
N GLN A 18 4.02 21.95 -13.99
CA GLN A 18 5.48 21.91 -14.00
C GLN A 18 6.06 21.96 -15.42
N PHE A 19 5.36 21.38 -16.41
CA PHE A 19 5.80 21.40 -17.80
C PHE A 19 5.76 22.80 -18.42
N SER A 20 4.91 23.69 -17.91
CA SER A 20 4.79 25.07 -18.40
C SER A 20 5.64 26.08 -17.63
N LYS A 21 6.00 25.79 -16.38
CA LYS A 21 6.68 26.75 -15.48
C LYS A 21 8.20 26.66 -15.49
N SER A 22 8.78 25.51 -15.86
CA SER A 22 10.23 25.34 -15.87
C SER A 22 10.80 25.51 -17.27
N LEU A 23 11.90 26.26 -17.37
CA LEU A 23 12.72 26.33 -18.58
C LEU A 23 13.27 24.95 -18.99
N SER A 24 13.51 24.05 -18.02
CA SER A 24 13.97 22.69 -18.28
C SER A 24 12.95 21.83 -19.04
N TRP A 25 11.68 22.24 -19.06
CA TRP A 25 10.58 21.50 -19.68
C TRP A 25 10.11 22.12 -21.00
N ARG A 26 10.84 23.11 -21.54
CA ARG A 26 10.48 23.80 -22.79
C ARG A 26 10.24 22.84 -23.96
N ASP A 27 11.03 21.77 -24.04
CA ASP A 27 10.93 20.77 -25.10
C ASP A 27 9.88 19.68 -24.83
N ALA A 28 9.25 19.68 -23.66
CA ALA A 28 8.29 18.66 -23.27
C ALA A 28 7.06 18.64 -24.17
N ARG A 29 6.63 19.80 -24.70
CA ARG A 29 5.51 19.86 -25.66
C ARG A 29 5.80 19.10 -26.96
N GLY A 30 7.04 19.13 -27.44
CA GLY A 30 7.46 18.33 -28.61
C GLY A 30 7.62 16.84 -28.29
N ARG A 31 7.60 16.47 -27.01
CA ARG A 31 7.80 15.11 -26.49
C ARG A 31 6.65 14.70 -25.57
N GLU A 32 5.44 15.21 -25.81
CA GLU A 32 4.28 15.01 -24.94
C GLU A 32 3.97 13.52 -24.74
N GLN A 33 4.12 12.72 -25.80
CA GLN A 33 3.88 11.28 -25.74
C GLN A 33 4.85 10.52 -24.82
N GLN A 34 5.94 11.16 -24.39
CA GLN A 34 6.93 10.64 -23.44
C GLN A 34 6.77 11.25 -22.03
N CYS A 35 5.83 12.17 -21.86
CA CYS A 35 5.61 12.89 -20.62
C CYS A 35 4.41 12.32 -19.85
N TRP A 36 4.48 12.41 -18.53
CA TRP A 36 3.39 12.07 -17.63
C TRP A 36 3.61 12.76 -16.28
N SER A 37 2.62 12.71 -15.40
CA SER A 37 2.75 13.28 -14.06
C SER A 37 1.97 12.50 -13.01
N VAL A 38 2.43 12.61 -11.76
CA VAL A 38 1.76 12.08 -10.58
C VAL A 38 1.11 13.23 -9.84
N GLU A 39 -0.17 13.11 -9.52
CA GLU A 39 -0.90 14.09 -8.73
C GLU A 39 -1.24 13.54 -7.35
N ALA A 40 -0.89 14.30 -6.31
CA ALA A 40 -1.10 13.92 -4.92
C ALA A 40 -1.76 15.05 -4.12
N LYS A 41 -2.70 14.70 -3.24
CA LYS A 41 -3.25 15.64 -2.26
C LYS A 41 -2.23 15.94 -1.18
N ARG A 42 -2.08 17.23 -0.86
CA ARG A 42 -1.33 17.67 0.33
C ARG A 42 -2.31 17.98 1.45
N GLY A 43 -2.57 16.99 2.30
CA GLY A 43 -3.43 17.11 3.47
C GLY A 43 -4.66 16.22 3.41
N LYS A 44 -5.50 16.29 4.46
CA LYS A 44 -6.68 15.43 4.63
C LYS A 44 -8.01 16.08 4.23
N LYS A 45 -8.00 17.37 3.87
CA LYS A 45 -9.21 18.09 3.47
C LYS A 45 -9.60 17.69 2.05
N GLU A 46 -10.89 17.59 1.79
CA GLU A 46 -11.43 17.20 0.48
C GLU A 46 -10.99 18.18 -0.62
N ASP A 47 -10.98 19.48 -0.31
CA ASP A 47 -10.51 20.56 -1.19
C ASP A 47 -9.00 20.82 -1.12
N ALA A 48 -8.21 19.87 -0.63
CA ALA A 48 -6.76 20.04 -0.57
C ALA A 48 -6.19 20.19 -1.98
N LYS A 49 -5.37 21.23 -2.17
CA LYS A 49 -4.69 21.49 -3.44
C LYS A 49 -3.84 20.28 -3.86
N LEU A 50 -4.02 19.88 -5.12
CA LEU A 50 -3.18 18.86 -5.75
C LEU A 50 -1.79 19.41 -6.01
N HIS A 51 -0.78 18.65 -5.59
CA HIS A 51 0.59 18.83 -6.00
C HIS A 51 0.89 17.85 -7.12
N SER A 52 1.44 18.34 -8.22
CA SER A 52 1.87 17.51 -9.33
C SER A 52 3.39 17.38 -9.38
N PHE A 53 3.85 16.20 -9.78
CA PHE A 53 5.24 15.90 -10.06
C PHE A 53 5.34 15.36 -11.49
N ALA A 54 6.02 16.10 -12.35
CA ALA A 54 6.16 15.84 -13.78
C ALA A 54 7.39 14.99 -14.08
N LEU A 55 7.23 14.05 -15.01
CA LEU A 55 8.24 13.09 -15.44
C LEU A 55 8.23 12.99 -16.97
N GLN A 56 9.42 12.78 -17.53
CA GLN A 56 9.59 12.41 -18.94
C GLN A 56 10.46 11.17 -19.01
N VAL A 57 10.09 10.24 -19.88
CA VAL A 57 10.78 8.98 -20.08
C VAL A 57 11.34 8.89 -21.50
N THR A 58 12.14 7.86 -21.77
CA THR A 58 12.85 7.69 -23.03
C THR A 58 11.95 7.27 -24.20
N SER A 59 10.82 6.62 -23.93
CA SER A 59 9.91 6.15 -24.98
C SER A 59 8.43 6.19 -24.56
N VAL A 60 7.56 6.26 -25.56
CA VAL A 60 6.10 6.21 -25.39
C VAL A 60 5.66 4.91 -24.72
N ASN A 61 6.31 3.79 -25.07
CA ASN A 61 6.01 2.48 -24.49
C ASN A 61 6.26 2.46 -22.98
N VAL A 62 7.41 2.99 -22.53
CA VAL A 62 7.73 3.08 -21.10
C VAL A 62 6.70 3.96 -20.37
N ARG A 63 6.30 5.09 -20.97
CA ARG A 63 5.28 5.97 -20.39
C ARG A 63 3.95 5.23 -20.22
N ASN A 64 3.51 4.47 -21.22
CA ASN A 64 2.25 3.73 -21.13
C ASN A 64 2.30 2.69 -20.02
N ILE A 65 3.33 1.84 -19.99
CA ILE A 65 3.51 0.83 -18.94
C ILE A 65 3.47 1.47 -17.55
N LEU A 66 4.23 2.54 -17.33
CA LEU A 66 4.29 3.21 -16.03
C LEU A 66 2.95 3.78 -15.62
N VAL A 67 2.27 4.51 -16.51
CA VAL A 67 0.99 5.14 -16.17
C VAL A 67 -0.11 4.10 -15.94
N ASP A 68 -0.17 3.07 -16.77
CA ASP A 68 -1.21 2.04 -16.67
C ASP A 68 -1.02 1.18 -15.40
N CYS A 69 0.21 0.74 -15.13
CA CYS A 69 0.51 -0.04 -13.92
C CYS A 69 0.36 0.78 -12.64
N LEU A 70 0.85 2.02 -12.60
CA LEU A 70 0.73 2.87 -11.42
C LEU A 70 -0.72 3.34 -11.21
N GLY A 71 -1.47 3.60 -12.28
CA GLY A 71 -2.89 3.90 -12.21
C GLY A 71 -3.67 2.77 -11.55
N LEU A 72 -3.50 1.54 -12.07
CA LEU A 72 -4.11 0.34 -11.49
C LEU A 72 -3.69 0.14 -10.03
N LEU A 73 -2.40 0.30 -9.71
CA LEU A 73 -1.93 0.19 -8.32
C LEU A 73 -2.61 1.21 -7.40
N VAL A 74 -2.74 2.46 -7.83
CA VAL A 74 -3.40 3.52 -7.05
C VAL A 74 -4.87 3.17 -6.81
N GLU A 75 -5.58 2.67 -7.81
CA GLU A 75 -6.97 2.21 -7.66
C GLU A 75 -7.07 1.05 -6.65
N LEU A 76 -6.21 0.03 -6.78
CA LEU A 76 -6.17 -1.11 -5.87
C LEU A 76 -5.76 -0.73 -4.43
N MET A 77 -4.90 0.29 -4.27
CA MET A 77 -4.54 0.82 -2.94
C MET A 77 -5.64 1.66 -2.28
N GLN A 78 -6.59 2.16 -3.08
CA GLN A 78 -7.72 2.93 -2.58
C GLN A 78 -8.83 2.02 -2.02
N GLY A 79 -8.91 0.76 -2.43
CA GLY A 79 -10.00 -0.15 -2.08
C GLY A 79 -9.55 -1.57 -1.72
N ASP A 80 -9.67 -1.87 -0.44
CA ASP A 80 -10.18 -3.14 0.06
C ASP A 80 -10.95 -2.76 1.34
N ALA A 81 -12.11 -2.13 1.12
CA ALA A 81 -12.95 -1.56 2.17
C ALA A 81 -13.57 -2.65 3.07
N ASP A 82 -13.63 -3.87 2.55
CA ASP A 82 -14.21 -5.05 3.20
C ASP A 82 -13.13 -6.06 3.69
N GLY A 83 -11.85 -5.72 3.58
CA GLY A 83 -10.78 -6.62 4.02
C GLY A 83 -10.80 -6.81 5.54
N ASN A 84 -10.67 -8.06 6.00
CA ASN A 84 -10.65 -8.45 7.43
C ASN A 84 -9.63 -7.69 8.29
N TYR A 85 -8.65 -7.03 7.66
CA TYR A 85 -7.57 -6.32 8.35
C TYR A 85 -7.59 -4.80 8.16
N PRO A 86 -7.38 -4.01 9.25
CA PRO A 86 -7.40 -2.55 9.20
C PRO A 86 -6.46 -1.98 8.15
N ARG A 87 -7.00 -1.13 7.27
CA ARG A 87 -6.23 -0.44 6.21
C ARG A 87 -4.98 0.26 6.76
N GLY A 88 -5.08 0.89 7.94
CA GLY A 88 -3.98 1.61 8.58
C GLY A 88 -2.81 0.71 9.00
N ALA A 89 -3.08 -0.55 9.33
CA ALA A 89 -2.06 -1.55 9.66
C ALA A 89 -1.42 -2.12 8.39
N ARG A 90 -2.24 -2.53 7.40
CA ARG A 90 -1.76 -3.02 6.09
C ARG A 90 -0.83 -2.03 5.39
N VAL A 91 -1.23 -0.75 5.34
CA VAL A 91 -0.40 0.30 4.72
C VAL A 91 0.91 0.51 5.46
N ARG A 92 0.94 0.36 6.80
CA ARG A 92 2.18 0.51 7.58
C ARG A 92 3.15 -0.63 7.32
N ILE A 93 2.66 -1.86 7.29
CA ILE A 93 3.46 -3.06 7.00
C ILE A 93 4.02 -2.97 5.58
N ALA A 94 3.17 -2.64 4.59
CA ALA A 94 3.61 -2.47 3.21
C ALA A 94 4.67 -1.36 3.06
N LYS A 95 4.50 -0.23 3.77
CA LYS A 95 5.49 0.85 3.77
C LYS A 95 6.82 0.45 4.40
N HIS A 96 6.80 -0.32 5.50
CA HIS A 96 8.01 -0.83 6.12
C HIS A 96 8.80 -1.64 5.09
N TYR A 97 8.19 -2.70 4.54
CA TYR A 97 8.83 -3.56 3.55
C TYR A 97 9.34 -2.78 2.33
N ALA A 98 8.54 -1.86 1.78
CA ALA A 98 8.95 -1.05 0.64
C ALA A 98 10.15 -0.12 0.93
N SER A 99 10.37 0.25 2.19
CA SER A 99 11.45 1.15 2.61
C SER A 99 12.73 0.44 3.06
N THR A 100 12.60 -0.74 3.67
CA THR A 100 13.72 -1.48 4.28
C THR A 100 14.10 -2.72 3.48
N GLY A 101 13.17 -3.30 2.73
CA GLY A 101 13.30 -4.64 2.15
C GLY A 101 13.18 -5.77 3.18
N GLU A 102 12.91 -5.45 4.45
CA GLU A 102 12.87 -6.41 5.55
C GLU A 102 11.44 -6.91 5.79
N ILE A 103 11.33 -8.21 6.03
CA ILE A 103 10.07 -8.86 6.41
C ILE A 103 9.92 -8.74 7.93
N LEU A 104 8.81 -8.16 8.37
CA LEU A 104 8.50 -8.04 9.80
C LEU A 104 8.23 -9.43 10.40
N ALA A 105 8.72 -9.64 11.62
CA ALA A 105 8.33 -10.82 12.39
C ALA A 105 6.83 -10.76 12.72
N MET A 106 6.20 -11.93 12.88
CA MET A 106 4.76 -12.01 13.15
C MET A 106 4.34 -11.26 14.42
N ALA A 107 5.21 -11.23 15.44
CA ALA A 107 4.98 -10.44 16.66
C ALA A 107 4.87 -8.93 16.38
N ASP A 108 5.65 -8.41 15.43
CA ASP A 108 5.60 -7.00 15.04
C ASP A 108 4.35 -6.69 14.21
N VAL A 109 3.98 -7.61 13.31
CA VAL A 109 2.72 -7.53 12.54
C VAL A 109 1.53 -7.49 13.50
N GLN A 110 1.49 -8.41 14.47
CA GLN A 110 0.48 -8.47 15.52
C GLN A 110 0.42 -7.16 16.32
N SER A 111 1.57 -6.62 16.74
CA SER A 111 1.63 -5.34 17.46
C SER A 111 1.08 -4.18 16.63
N VAL A 112 1.36 -4.12 15.32
CA VAL A 112 0.83 -3.09 14.42
C VAL A 112 -0.69 -3.24 14.23
N MET A 113 -1.19 -4.46 14.14
CA MET A 113 -2.63 -4.78 13.99
C MET A 113 -3.43 -4.40 15.25
N SER A 114 -3.01 -4.83 16.45
CA SER A 114 -3.69 -4.49 17.71
C SER A 114 -3.79 -2.98 17.97
N ARG A 115 -2.75 -2.21 17.62
CA ARG A 115 -2.74 -0.75 17.75
C ARG A 115 -3.73 -0.03 16.81
N GLN A 116 -4.38 -0.75 15.90
CA GLN A 116 -5.39 -0.21 14.98
C GLN A 116 -6.81 -0.72 15.24
N GLY A 117 -7.00 -1.52 16.29
CA GLY A 117 -8.33 -1.99 16.71
C GLY A 117 -8.88 -3.16 15.88
N SER A 118 -8.02 -4.00 15.27
CA SER A 118 -8.46 -5.30 14.76
C SER A 118 -8.68 -6.29 15.91
N ASP A 119 -9.81 -6.98 15.91
CA ASP A 119 -9.98 -8.18 16.73
C ASP A 119 -8.96 -9.25 16.29
N MET A 120 -8.18 -9.72 17.26
CA MET A 120 -7.02 -10.59 17.03
C MET A 120 -7.36 -12.07 16.81
N SER A 121 -8.64 -12.42 16.91
CA SER A 121 -9.12 -13.81 16.86
C SER A 121 -8.83 -14.50 15.53
N ASP A 122 -8.73 -13.75 14.42
CA ASP A 122 -8.56 -14.34 13.09
C ASP A 122 -7.08 -14.56 12.68
N ILE A 123 -6.10 -13.95 13.37
CA ILE A 123 -4.68 -14.03 12.98
C ILE A 123 -3.99 -15.32 13.47
N THR A 124 -4.60 -16.00 14.45
CA THR A 124 -4.04 -17.22 15.07
C THR A 124 -4.77 -18.49 14.65
N SER A 125 -5.85 -18.39 13.87
CA SER A 125 -6.75 -19.53 13.64
C SER A 125 -6.24 -20.56 12.61
N ASP A 126 -5.19 -20.28 11.85
CA ASP A 126 -4.61 -21.23 10.90
C ASP A 126 -3.11 -21.43 11.20
N GLY A 127 -2.76 -22.25 12.18
CA GLY A 127 -1.35 -22.61 12.35
C GLY A 127 -0.87 -23.35 13.59
N GLU A 128 -1.70 -23.65 14.58
CA GLU A 128 -1.26 -24.42 15.74
C GLU A 128 -2.24 -25.52 16.10
N GLU A 129 -2.09 -26.66 15.43
CA GLU A 129 -2.49 -27.97 15.95
C GLU A 129 -1.75 -28.18 17.28
N SER A 130 -2.37 -27.75 18.37
CA SER A 130 -1.96 -28.15 19.72
C SER A 130 -2.17 -29.66 19.83
N VAL A 131 -1.09 -30.41 19.61
CA VAL A 131 -0.97 -31.79 20.05
C VAL A 131 -1.05 -31.77 21.59
N MET A 132 -2.26 -31.95 22.10
CA MET A 132 -2.50 -32.20 23.52
C MET A 132 -1.80 -33.51 23.89
N PRO A 133 -0.99 -33.56 24.96
CA PRO A 133 -0.46 -34.82 25.45
C PRO A 133 -1.63 -35.68 25.98
N ASP A 134 -1.67 -36.91 25.50
CA ASP A 134 -2.58 -37.98 25.89
C ASP A 134 -2.23 -38.46 27.30
N ASP A 135 -2.81 -37.82 28.32
CA ASP A 135 -2.87 -38.38 29.68
C ASP A 135 -4.08 -39.34 29.76
N SER A 136 -3.91 -40.52 29.15
CA SER A 136 -4.79 -41.67 29.40
C SER A 136 -4.48 -42.24 30.78
N ASP A 137 -5.22 -41.77 31.79
CA ASP A 137 -5.26 -42.32 33.14
C ASP A 137 -5.93 -43.72 33.08
N ASP A 138 -5.11 -44.75 33.20
CA ASP A 138 -5.50 -46.17 33.31
C ASP A 138 -6.01 -46.46 34.72
N SER A 139 -7.32 -46.37 34.92
CA SER A 139 -7.98 -46.94 36.09
C SER A 139 -8.93 -48.06 35.65
N GLY A 140 -8.36 -49.24 35.45
CA GLY A 140 -9.10 -50.49 35.37
C GLY A 140 -9.77 -50.83 36.70
N ASP A 141 -11.10 -50.86 36.70
CA ASP A 141 -11.93 -51.53 37.69
C ASP A 141 -11.63 -53.05 37.65
N ASP A 142 -11.11 -53.61 38.74
CA ASP A 142 -11.08 -55.05 38.98
C ASP A 142 -12.32 -55.43 39.81
N ASP A 143 -13.23 -56.18 39.17
CA ASP A 143 -14.41 -56.83 39.75
C ASP A 143 -14.05 -57.82 40.88
N ALA A 144 -14.84 -57.82 41.97
CA ALA A 144 -14.96 -58.91 42.92
C ALA A 144 -16.40 -59.07 43.43
#